data_AF-A0A4U9HW04-F1
#
_entry.id   AF-A0A4U9HW04-F1
#
_cell.length_a   1.000
_cell.length_b   1.000
_cell.length_c   1.000
_cell.angle_alpha   90.00
_cell.angle_beta   90.00
_cell.angle_gamma   90.00
#
_symmetry.space_group_name_H-M   'P 1'
#
loop_
_entity.id
_entity.type
_entity.pdbx_description
1 polymer ?
#
loop_
_entity_poly.entity_id
_entity_poly.type
_entity_poly.pdbx_seq_one_letter_code
_entity_poly.pdbx_strand_id
1 'polypeptide(L)'
;MLPILTGNVGINGGNSGARESTYTITIERMPLPENPVKTQISCFSWTDAIARGPEMTATRDGVRGKEKLDVPIKFIWNFKDLKRTLSRPEVLH
;
A
#
# COMPACT_ATOMS: atom_id res chain seq x y z
N MET A 1 8.83 21.15 2.06
CA MET A 1 10.29 21.39 1.99
C MET A 1 10.66 22.82 1.55
N LEU A 2 10.04 23.39 0.50
CA LEU A 2 10.36 24.75 0.04
C LEU A 2 10.26 25.88 1.12
N PRO A 3 9.30 25.85 2.06
CA PRO A 3 9.22 26.88 3.12
C PRO A 3 10.41 26.86 4.09
N ILE A 4 11.03 25.69 4.29
CA ILE A 4 12.22 25.54 5.14
C ILE A 4 13.42 26.21 4.48
N LEU A 5 13.61 25.99 3.17
CA LEU A 5 14.70 26.58 2.39
C LEU A 5 14.58 28.09 2.21
N THR A 6 13.36 28.62 2.33
CA THR A 6 13.06 30.05 2.13
C THR A 6 12.85 30.80 3.44
N GLY A 7 13.00 30.15 4.61
CA GLY A 7 12.83 30.79 5.92
C GLY A 7 11.39 31.20 6.25
N ASN A 8 10.40 30.69 5.52
CA ASN A 8 9.00 31.08 5.63
C ASN A 8 8.22 30.21 6.64
N VAL A 9 8.91 29.38 7.45
CA VAL A 9 8.27 28.59 8.50
C VAL A 9 8.01 29.49 9.71
N GLY A 10 6.75 29.59 10.15
CA GLY A 10 6.37 30.33 11.36
C GLY A 10 6.06 31.82 11.16
N ILE A 11 6.18 32.35 9.95
CA ILE A 11 5.72 33.71 9.63
C ILE A 11 4.20 33.76 9.51
N ASN A 12 3.59 34.88 9.91
CA ASN A 12 2.14 35.06 9.84
C ASN A 12 1.70 35.04 8.36
N GLY A 13 0.80 34.11 8.00
CA GLY A 13 0.39 33.85 6.61
C GLY A 13 1.25 32.83 5.84
N GLY A 14 2.26 32.22 6.46
CA GLY A 14 3.07 31.14 5.86
C GLY A 14 2.53 29.72 6.10
N ASN A 15 3.08 28.74 5.38
CA ASN A 15 2.80 27.30 5.58
C ASN A 15 4.10 26.59 6.02
N SER A 16 4.02 25.61 6.93
CA SER A 16 5.14 24.77 7.37
C SER A 16 5.75 23.89 6.27
N GLY A 17 5.11 23.83 5.10
CA GLY A 17 5.51 22.97 3.97
C GLY A 17 4.99 21.55 4.10
N ALA A 18 4.13 21.28 5.07
CA ALA A 18 3.28 20.11 5.12
C ALA A 18 2.06 20.34 4.22
N ARG A 19 1.60 19.29 3.55
CA ARG A 19 0.31 19.36 2.85
C ARG A 19 -0.79 19.54 3.89
N GLU A 20 -1.82 20.33 3.57
CA GLU A 20 -2.97 20.55 4.44
C GLU A 20 -3.57 19.20 4.83
N SER A 21 -3.78 18.99 6.13
CA SER A 21 -4.42 17.77 6.62
C SER A 21 -5.86 17.73 6.11
N THR A 22 -6.26 16.61 5.51
CA THR A 22 -7.63 16.40 5.07
C THR A 22 -8.48 15.92 6.26
N TYR A 23 -9.71 16.42 6.39
CA TYR A 23 -10.69 15.80 7.28
C TYR A 23 -10.84 14.33 6.91
N THR A 24 -10.49 13.46 7.86
CA THR A 24 -10.63 12.02 7.67
C THR A 24 -12.05 11.62 8.01
N ILE A 25 -12.81 11.21 7.00
CA ILE A 25 -14.06 10.49 7.21
C ILE A 25 -13.70 9.08 7.67
N THR A 26 -14.17 8.67 8.84
CA THR A 26 -14.05 7.28 9.30
C THR A 26 -14.93 6.39 8.43
N ILE A 27 -14.29 5.60 7.59
CA ILE A 27 -14.91 4.52 6.81
C ILE A 27 -14.66 3.22 7.54
N GLU A 28 -15.71 2.41 7.69
CA GLU A 28 -15.59 1.06 8.21
C GLU A 28 -14.63 0.25 7.34
N ARG A 29 -13.79 -0.56 7.99
CA ARG A 29 -12.78 -1.35 7.29
C ARG A 29 -13.40 -2.57 6.65
N MET A 30 -12.90 -2.93 5.48
CA MET A 30 -13.10 -4.29 5.01
C MET A 30 -12.35 -5.25 5.93
N PRO A 31 -12.98 -6.36 6.35
CA PRO A 31 -12.26 -7.42 7.06
C PRO A 31 -11.16 -7.96 6.13
N LEU A 32 -9.93 -8.02 6.65
CA LEU A 32 -8.78 -8.60 5.97
C LEU A 32 -8.57 -10.02 6.52
N PRO A 33 -9.15 -11.06 5.90
CA PRO A 33 -8.92 -12.44 6.33
C PRO A 33 -7.47 -12.84 6.05
N GLU A 34 -7.02 -13.92 6.69
CA GLU A 34 -5.71 -14.48 6.37
C GLU A 34 -5.67 -14.93 4.90
N ASN A 35 -4.62 -14.52 4.17
CA ASN A 35 -4.45 -14.93 2.78
C ASN A 35 -4.11 -16.43 2.70
N PRO A 36 -4.97 -17.28 2.09
CA PRO A 36 -4.70 -18.71 1.95
C PRO A 36 -3.63 -19.00 0.88
N VAL A 37 -3.38 -18.06 -0.05
CA VAL A 37 -2.38 -18.20 -1.10
C VAL A 37 -1.07 -17.59 -0.63
N LYS A 38 -0.09 -18.45 -0.30
CA LYS A 38 1.25 -18.03 0.10
C LYS A 38 2.23 -17.91 -1.08
N THR A 39 1.80 -18.28 -2.29
CA THR A 39 2.59 -18.07 -3.51
C THR A 39 2.82 -16.59 -3.74
N GLN A 40 4.06 -16.22 -4.08
CA GLN A 40 4.45 -14.83 -4.27
C GLN A 40 5.18 -14.65 -5.59
N ILE A 41 5.00 -13.46 -6.18
CA ILE A 41 5.70 -12.99 -7.37
C ILE A 41 6.17 -11.55 -7.12
N SER A 42 7.16 -11.09 -7.89
CA SER A 42 7.58 -9.69 -7.86
C SER A 42 6.44 -8.75 -8.29
N CYS A 43 6.32 -7.58 -7.66
CA CYS A 43 5.35 -6.56 -8.08
C CYS A 43 5.66 -5.98 -9.47
N PHE A 44 6.91 -6.11 -9.94
CA PHE A 44 7.31 -5.70 -11.28
C PHE A 44 6.88 -6.69 -12.36
N SER A 45 6.56 -7.94 -12.00
CA SER A 45 6.16 -8.99 -12.95
C SER A 45 4.65 -9.20 -13.01
N TRP A 46 3.84 -8.28 -12.46
CA TRP A 46 2.38 -8.39 -12.54
C TRP A 46 1.84 -8.36 -13.97
N THR A 47 2.45 -7.58 -14.87
CA THR A 47 2.08 -7.54 -16.28
C THR A 47 2.30 -8.89 -16.95
N ASP A 48 3.46 -9.52 -16.68
CA ASP A 48 3.76 -10.88 -17.12
C ASP A 48 2.80 -11.91 -16.51
N ALA A 49 2.46 -11.77 -15.23
CA ALA A 49 1.52 -12.66 -14.56
C ALA A 49 0.08 -12.54 -15.10
N ILE A 50 -0.29 -11.40 -15.67
CA ILE A 50 -1.56 -11.22 -16.39
C ILE A 50 -1.50 -11.93 -17.76
N ALA A 51 -0.45 -11.68 -18.54
CA ALA A 51 -0.35 -12.12 -19.92
C ALA A 51 -0.01 -13.62 -20.06
N ARG A 52 0.97 -14.09 -19.29
CA ARG A 52 1.61 -15.41 -19.41
C ARG A 52 1.77 -16.12 -18.07
N GLY A 53 0.88 -15.86 -17.11
CA GLY A 53 0.96 -16.40 -15.75
C GLY A 53 1.33 -17.89 -15.66
N PRO A 54 0.64 -18.82 -16.34
CA PRO A 54 0.94 -20.27 -16.29
C PRO A 54 2.35 -20.68 -16.74
N GLU A 55 3.04 -19.81 -17.49
CA GLU A 55 4.41 -20.04 -17.95
C GLU A 55 5.45 -19.53 -16.95
N MET A 56 5.06 -18.74 -15.94
CA MET A 56 5.99 -18.17 -14.97
C MET A 56 6.47 -19.23 -13.97
N THR A 57 7.78 -19.38 -13.83
CA THR A 57 8.40 -20.39 -12.96
C THR A 57 9.27 -19.80 -11.85
N ALA A 58 9.61 -20.63 -10.86
CA ALA A 58 10.49 -20.25 -9.76
C ALA A 58 11.89 -19.87 -10.25
N THR A 59 12.42 -20.58 -11.25
CA THR A 59 13.79 -20.37 -11.76
C THR A 59 13.92 -19.20 -12.72
N ARG A 60 12.93 -18.99 -13.60
CA ARG A 60 12.97 -17.94 -14.62
C ARG A 60 12.39 -16.62 -14.14
N ASP A 61 11.26 -16.66 -13.43
CA ASP A 61 10.44 -15.49 -13.13
C ASP A 61 10.38 -15.16 -11.63
N GLY A 62 11.06 -15.95 -10.80
CA GLY A 62 11.17 -15.71 -9.36
C GLY A 62 9.89 -16.00 -8.58
N VAL A 63 9.03 -16.92 -9.07
CA VAL A 63 7.88 -17.43 -8.31
C VAL A 63 8.38 -18.07 -7.01
N ARG A 64 7.77 -17.69 -5.88
CA ARG A 64 8.09 -18.25 -4.55
C ARG A 64 6.90 -19.00 -3.97
N GLY A 65 7.19 -20.05 -3.21
CA GLY A 65 6.18 -20.90 -2.57
C GLY A 65 5.55 -21.97 -3.48
N LYS A 66 5.88 -21.96 -4.79
CA LYS A 66 5.53 -22.99 -5.79
C LYS A 66 6.57 -23.00 -6.91
N GLU A 67 6.63 -24.08 -7.69
CA GLU A 67 7.50 -24.17 -8.88
C GLU A 67 7.05 -23.28 -10.04
N LYS A 68 5.74 -23.02 -10.15
CA LYS A 68 5.14 -22.16 -11.17
C LYS A 68 3.83 -21.54 -10.67
N LEU A 69 3.34 -20.54 -11.39
CA LEU A 69 2.01 -19.99 -11.16
C LEU A 69 0.96 -20.86 -11.89
N ASP A 70 -0.11 -21.25 -11.20
CA ASP A 70 -1.12 -22.16 -11.80
C ASP A 70 -2.10 -21.43 -12.72
N VAL A 71 -2.41 -20.17 -12.39
CA VAL A 71 -3.38 -19.32 -13.11
C VAL A 71 -2.85 -17.89 -13.22
N PRO A 72 -3.15 -17.17 -14.31
CA PRO A 72 -2.75 -15.77 -14.44
C PRO A 72 -3.56 -14.84 -13.53
N ILE A 73 -3.04 -13.65 -13.28
CA ILE A 73 -3.79 -12.58 -12.60
C ILE A 73 -4.91 -12.11 -13.53
N LYS A 74 -6.15 -12.19 -13.04
CA LYS A 74 -7.34 -11.72 -13.77
C LYS A 74 -7.89 -10.39 -13.26
N PHE A 75 -7.47 -9.98 -12.08
CA PHE A 75 -7.99 -8.79 -11.43
C PHE A 75 -6.97 -8.27 -10.41
N ILE A 76 -6.74 -6.96 -10.42
CA ILE A 76 -5.89 -6.26 -9.45
C ILE A 76 -6.76 -5.23 -8.75
N TRP A 77 -6.86 -5.34 -7.43
CA TRP A 77 -7.53 -4.36 -6.58
C TRP A 77 -6.47 -3.47 -5.93
N ASN A 78 -6.49 -2.17 -6.22
CA ASN A 78 -5.66 -1.18 -5.54
C ASN A 78 -6.55 -0.19 -4.79
N PHE A 79 -6.55 -0.27 -3.45
CA PHE A 79 -7.28 0.67 -2.61
C PHE A 79 -6.40 1.19 -1.47
N LYS A 80 -6.81 2.33 -0.92
CA LYS A 80 -6.18 2.95 0.24
C LYS A 80 -6.94 2.54 1.50
N ASP A 81 -6.30 1.73 2.35
CA ASP A 81 -6.76 1.55 3.73
C ASP A 81 -6.20 2.71 4.60
N LEU A 82 -7.09 3.48 5.23
CA LEU A 82 -6.68 4.52 6.16
C LEU A 82 -6.35 3.87 7.52
N LYS A 83 -5.08 3.57 7.72
CA LYS A 83 -4.59 3.09 9.02
C LYS A 83 -4.52 4.26 10.01
N ARG A 84 -5.57 4.50 10.80
CA ARG A 84 -5.40 5.10 12.13
C ARG A 84 -4.98 3.96 13.05
N THR A 85 -3.68 3.83 13.32
CA THR A 85 -3.25 3.17 14.55
C THR A 85 -3.77 4.08 15.65
N LEU A 86 -4.86 3.69 16.31
CA LEU A 86 -5.23 4.29 17.58
C LEU A 86 -4.09 3.92 18.55
N SER A 87 -3.04 4.74 18.60
CA SER A 87 -2.27 4.87 19.83
C SER A 87 -3.29 5.37 20.85
N ARG A 88 -3.86 4.40 21.57
CA ARG A 88 -4.83 4.58 22.66
C ARG A 88 -4.38 5.76 23.53
N PRO A 89 -5.11 6.88 23.62
CA PRO A 89 -5.05 7.65 24.84
C PRO A 89 -5.84 6.83 25.85
N GLU A 90 -5.12 6.08 26.68
CA GLU A 90 -5.63 5.84 28.02
C GLU A 90 -5.88 7.20 28.68
N VAL A 91 -6.91 7.20 29.54
CA VAL A 91 -7.32 8.26 30.46
C VAL A 91 -8.24 9.34 29.86
N LEU A 92 -9.52 9.28 30.26
CA LEU A 92 -10.12 10.33 31.08
C LEU A 92 -11.42 9.83 31.75
N HIS A 93 -11.36 9.82 33.09
CA HIS A 93 -12.35 9.52 34.13
C HIS A 93 -12.52 8.05 34.52
#